data_AF-A0A3N1G8G9-F1
#
_entry.id   AF-A0A3N1G8G9-F1
#
_cell.length_a   1.000
_cell.length_b   1.000
_cell.length_c   1.000
_cell.angle_alpha   90.00
_cell.angle_beta   90.00
_cell.angle_gamma   90.00
#
_symmetry.space_group_name_H-M   'P 1'
#
loop_
_entity.id
_entity.type
_entity.pdbx_description
1 polymer ?
#
loop_
_entity_poly.entity_id
_entity_poly.type
_entity_poly.pdbx_seq_one_letter_code
_entity_poly.pdbx_strand_id
1 'polypeptide(L)'
;MTGDEDVTAGDVLPCGRPTAPLLELVLEGRVHPPDDERDERDEHQRTCPHCRALVDDVERRWSAVTASLVEPETPPADLVDAVMGRVRALGPRTGRVVLPGDRGETRVRGVVLQRVAEEAAGRVPGVSLALVRDVGEGTGGAPAALVLSLVAVHGRDLPALAELVRREVGAALAAVVGVDGVRVDVRVDDLAVG
;
A
#
# COMPACT_ATOMS: atom_id res chain seq x y z
N MET A 1 -0.30 48.67 -25.03
CA MET A 1 0.09 47.61 -24.07
C MET A 1 -1.09 46.67 -24.02
N THR A 2 -1.19 45.83 -25.05
CA THR A 2 -2.31 44.91 -25.27
C THR A 2 -1.72 43.77 -26.06
N GLY A 3 -1.80 42.57 -25.53
CA GLY A 3 -1.18 41.37 -26.09
C GLY A 3 -1.24 40.25 -25.06
N ASP A 4 -2.42 40.09 -24.47
CA ASP A 4 -2.82 38.92 -23.71
C ASP A 4 -3.73 38.11 -24.65
N GLU A 5 -3.11 37.58 -25.72
CA GLU A 5 -3.78 36.80 -26.75
C GLU A 5 -3.56 35.31 -26.44
N ASP A 6 -4.56 34.73 -25.80
CA ASP A 6 -5.11 33.39 -26.08
C ASP A 6 -4.11 32.23 -26.26
N VAL A 7 -3.66 31.63 -25.14
CA VAL A 7 -2.90 30.37 -25.13
C VAL A 7 -3.82 29.13 -25.21
N THR A 8 -5.12 29.28 -25.54
CA THR A 8 -6.12 28.19 -25.39
C THR A 8 -6.93 27.82 -26.64
N ALA A 9 -6.50 28.21 -27.84
CA ALA A 9 -7.02 27.65 -29.09
C ALA A 9 -5.98 26.69 -29.68
N GLY A 10 -6.04 25.40 -29.33
CA GLY A 10 -5.22 24.39 -29.98
C GLY A 10 -5.46 24.42 -31.50
N ASP A 11 -4.38 24.56 -32.28
CA ASP A 11 -4.45 24.62 -33.73
C ASP A 11 -5.33 23.48 -34.28
N VAL A 12 -6.24 23.82 -35.19
CA VAL A 12 -7.11 22.83 -35.85
C VAL A 12 -6.40 22.31 -37.08
N LEU A 13 -6.33 20.99 -37.23
CA LEU A 13 -5.76 20.36 -38.41
C LEU A 13 -6.64 20.61 -39.65
N PRO A 14 -6.10 20.47 -40.88
CA PRO A 14 -6.91 20.56 -42.10
C PRO A 14 -8.08 19.56 -42.17
N CYS A 15 -8.04 18.47 -41.38
CA CYS A 15 -9.16 17.53 -41.22
C CYS A 15 -10.26 18.00 -40.26
N GLY A 16 -10.13 19.20 -39.67
CA GLY A 16 -11.09 19.78 -38.72
C GLY A 16 -10.95 19.28 -37.28
N ARG A 17 -9.99 18.39 -36.99
CA ARG A 17 -9.74 17.89 -35.63
C ARG A 17 -8.79 18.83 -34.86
N PRO A 18 -9.03 19.05 -33.55
CA PRO A 18 -8.09 19.81 -32.72
C PRO A 18 -6.79 19.02 -32.52
N THR A 19 -5.66 19.73 -32.46
CA THR A 19 -4.33 19.15 -32.19
C THR A 19 -4.17 18.65 -30.75
N ALA A 20 -4.76 19.32 -29.77
CA ALA A 20 -4.50 19.05 -28.35
C ALA A 20 -4.76 17.59 -27.92
N PRO A 21 -5.88 16.93 -28.29
CA PRO A 21 -6.09 15.52 -27.92
C PRO A 21 -5.07 14.56 -28.54
N LEU A 22 -4.56 14.87 -29.74
CA LEU A 22 -3.52 14.05 -30.39
C LEU A 22 -2.17 14.21 -29.68
N LEU A 23 -1.86 15.42 -29.22
CA LEU A 23 -0.66 15.68 -28.44
C LEU A 23 -0.70 14.93 -27.10
N GLU A 24 -1.84 14.98 -26.41
CA GLU A 24 -2.05 14.28 -25.14
C GLU A 24 -1.84 12.76 -25.28
N LEU A 25 -2.43 12.14 -26.32
CA LEU A 25 -2.24 10.72 -26.60
C LEU A 25 -0.76 10.32 -26.76
N VAL A 26 0.04 11.15 -27.44
CA VAL A 26 1.48 10.87 -27.62
C VAL A 26 2.27 11.07 -26.33
N LEU A 27 1.99 12.15 -25.58
CA LEU A 27 2.69 12.45 -24.33
C LEU A 27 2.42 11.42 -23.24
N GLU A 28 1.19 10.88 -23.20
CA GLU A 28 0.79 9.84 -22.27
C GLU A 28 1.19 8.42 -22.73
N GLY A 29 1.78 8.29 -23.93
CA GLY A 29 2.24 7.01 -24.46
C GLY A 29 1.10 6.06 -24.84
N ARG A 30 -0.04 6.58 -25.28
CA ARG A 30 -1.24 5.81 -25.65
C ARG A 30 -1.40 5.59 -27.15
N VAL A 31 -0.42 6.02 -27.93
CA VAL A 31 -0.30 5.69 -29.36
C VAL A 31 0.51 4.41 -29.49
N HIS A 32 -0.10 3.40 -30.11
CA HIS A 32 0.52 2.11 -30.34
C HIS A 32 0.35 1.67 -31.81
N PRO A 33 1.00 0.58 -32.25
CA PRO A 33 0.72 0.02 -33.57
C PRO A 33 -0.79 -0.27 -33.76
N PRO A 34 -1.36 -0.15 -34.98
CA PRO A 34 -2.80 -0.26 -35.19
C PRO A 34 -3.44 -1.59 -34.76
N ASP A 35 -2.64 -2.66 -34.68
CA ASP A 35 -3.07 -4.00 -34.24
C ASP A 35 -2.91 -4.22 -32.72
N ASP A 36 -2.44 -3.21 -31.98
CA ASP A 36 -2.28 -3.24 -30.53
C ASP A 36 -3.56 -2.75 -29.85
N GLU A 37 -4.14 -3.58 -28.98
CA GLU A 37 -5.36 -3.24 -28.23
C GLU A 37 -5.21 -2.01 -27.33
N ARG A 38 -3.98 -1.60 -27.04
CA ARG A 38 -3.69 -0.38 -26.28
C ARG A 38 -3.75 0.90 -27.11
N ASP A 39 -3.84 0.82 -28.45
CA ASP A 39 -3.91 2.02 -29.30
C ASP A 39 -5.24 2.75 -29.10
N GLU A 40 -5.21 3.88 -28.40
CA GLU A 40 -6.40 4.65 -28.05
C GLU A 40 -6.84 5.63 -29.16
N ARG A 41 -6.15 5.65 -30.30
CA ARG A 41 -6.54 6.46 -31.44
C ARG A 41 -7.88 6.01 -32.00
N ASP A 42 -8.77 6.95 -32.33
CA ASP A 42 -10.02 6.62 -33.02
C ASP A 42 -9.77 6.24 -34.50
N GLU A 43 -10.80 5.69 -35.15
CA GLU A 43 -10.70 5.24 -36.55
C GLU A 43 -10.24 6.34 -37.52
N HIS A 44 -10.67 7.58 -37.28
CA HIS A 44 -10.26 8.71 -38.09
C HIS A 44 -8.78 9.04 -37.84
N GLN A 45 -8.32 9.04 -36.60
CA GLN A 45 -6.95 9.35 -36.24
C GLN A 45 -5.96 8.31 -36.80
N ARG A 46 -6.37 7.03 -36.89
CA ARG A 46 -5.55 5.95 -37.49
C ARG A 46 -5.42 6.08 -39.01
N THR A 47 -6.43 6.61 -39.69
CA THR A 47 -6.49 6.61 -41.16
C THR A 47 -6.19 7.97 -41.79
N CYS A 48 -6.50 9.06 -41.10
CA CYS A 48 -6.37 10.42 -41.62
C CYS A 48 -4.89 10.80 -41.82
N PRO A 49 -4.49 11.29 -43.01
CA PRO A 49 -3.11 11.70 -43.26
C PRO A 49 -2.65 12.88 -42.39
N HIS A 50 -3.56 13.79 -42.01
CA HIS A 50 -3.23 14.95 -41.18
C HIS A 50 -2.97 14.56 -39.72
N CYS A 51 -3.82 13.70 -39.14
CA CYS A 51 -3.65 13.22 -37.78
C CYS A 51 -2.38 12.39 -37.63
N ARG A 52 -2.13 11.46 -38.57
CA ARG A 52 -0.90 10.66 -38.59
C ARG A 52 0.35 11.53 -38.72
N ALA A 53 0.34 12.51 -39.63
CA ALA A 53 1.48 13.41 -39.79
C ALA A 53 1.81 14.20 -38.52
N LEU A 54 0.79 14.63 -37.76
CA LEU A 54 0.98 15.30 -36.47
C LEU A 54 1.55 14.32 -35.44
N VAL A 55 0.95 13.13 -35.28
CA VAL A 55 1.42 12.10 -34.34
C VAL A 55 2.88 11.75 -34.62
N ASP A 56 3.23 11.46 -35.87
CA ASP A 56 4.60 11.13 -36.27
C ASP A 56 5.57 12.28 -35.96
N ASP A 57 5.13 13.54 -36.11
CA ASP A 57 5.96 14.71 -35.80
C ASP A 57 6.18 14.91 -34.31
N VAL A 58 5.13 14.75 -33.51
CA VAL A 58 5.21 14.82 -32.06
C VAL A 58 6.06 13.68 -31.52
N GLU A 59 5.84 12.44 -31.96
CA GLU A 59 6.63 11.27 -31.56
C GLU A 59 8.11 11.46 -31.87
N ARG A 60 8.46 11.95 -33.07
CA ARG A 60 9.86 12.26 -33.42
C ARG A 60 10.47 13.28 -32.47
N ARG A 61 9.78 14.39 -32.18
CA ARG A 61 10.30 15.44 -31.27
C ARG A 61 10.40 14.95 -29.83
N TRP A 62 9.39 14.21 -29.36
CA TRP A 62 9.33 13.68 -28.01
C TRP A 62 10.38 12.58 -27.79
N SER A 63 10.70 11.79 -28.82
CA SER A 63 11.73 10.75 -28.75
C SER A 63 13.11 11.29 -28.34
N ALA A 64 13.46 12.52 -28.73
CA ALA A 64 14.71 13.14 -28.35
C ALA A 64 14.74 13.52 -26.85
N VAL A 65 13.59 13.96 -26.32
CA VAL A 65 13.42 14.26 -24.89
C VAL A 65 13.48 12.97 -24.07
N THR A 66 12.73 11.95 -24.46
CA THR A 66 12.70 10.67 -23.75
C THR A 66 14.03 9.94 -23.83
N ALA A 67 14.73 9.99 -24.98
CA ALA A 67 16.09 9.45 -25.08
C ALA A 67 17.07 10.12 -24.10
N SER A 68 16.91 11.41 -23.81
CA SER A 68 17.73 12.14 -22.84
C SER A 68 17.38 11.82 -21.38
N LEU A 69 16.12 11.42 -21.12
CA LEU A 69 15.68 10.94 -19.80
C LEU A 69 16.14 9.51 -19.49
N VAL A 70 16.58 8.76 -20.51
CA VAL A 70 17.03 7.37 -20.41
C VAL A 70 18.54 7.29 -20.14
N GLU A 71 19.24 8.41 -19.95
CA GLU A 71 20.59 8.37 -19.35
C GLU A 71 20.46 7.57 -18.05
N PRO A 72 21.07 6.38 -17.95
CA PRO A 72 20.81 5.47 -16.85
C PRO A 72 21.40 6.07 -15.59
N GLU A 73 20.58 6.83 -14.86
CA GLU A 73 20.92 7.28 -13.53
C GLU A 73 21.11 6.00 -12.72
N THR A 74 22.37 5.74 -12.33
CA THR A 74 22.67 4.54 -11.58
C THR A 74 21.92 4.65 -10.27
N PRO A 75 20.95 3.76 -9.98
CA PRO A 75 20.21 3.85 -8.75
C PRO A 75 21.21 3.79 -7.58
N PRO A 76 20.97 4.53 -6.49
CA PRO A 76 21.79 4.41 -5.29
C PRO A 76 21.98 2.93 -4.94
N ALA A 77 23.21 2.53 -4.63
CA ALA A 77 23.55 1.11 -4.43
C ALA A 77 22.72 0.44 -3.33
N ASP A 78 22.18 1.24 -2.41
CA ASP A 78 21.33 0.85 -1.29
C ASP A 78 19.83 0.87 -1.61
N LEU A 79 19.39 1.30 -2.80
CA LEU A 79 17.97 1.42 -3.12
C LEU A 79 17.24 0.08 -3.01
N VAL A 80 17.84 -0.99 -3.53
CA VAL A 80 17.27 -2.34 -3.44
C VAL A 80 17.17 -2.76 -1.98
N ASP A 81 18.21 -2.51 -1.19
CA ASP A 81 18.22 -2.84 0.24
C ASP A 81 17.22 -1.99 1.04
N ALA A 82 17.04 -0.72 0.69
CA ALA A 82 16.08 0.19 1.31
C ALA A 82 14.63 -0.21 0.97
N VAL A 83 14.35 -0.54 -0.29
CA VAL A 83 13.04 -1.05 -0.73
C VAL A 83 12.76 -2.38 -0.08
N MET A 84 13.70 -3.32 -0.12
CA MET A 84 13.54 -4.64 0.51
C MET A 84 13.48 -4.55 2.03
N GLY A 85 14.15 -3.57 2.64
CA GLY A 85 14.00 -3.23 4.06
C GLY A 85 12.59 -2.79 4.39
N ARG A 86 11.99 -1.93 3.54
CA ARG A 86 10.60 -1.50 3.68
C ARG A 86 9.60 -2.62 3.42
N VAL A 87 9.82 -3.47 2.42
CA VAL A 87 9.00 -4.66 2.14
C VAL A 87 9.08 -5.67 3.28
N ARG A 88 10.27 -5.92 3.84
CA ARG A 88 10.44 -6.80 5.01
C ARG A 88 9.79 -6.23 6.26
N ALA A 89 9.88 -4.92 6.49
CA ALA A 89 9.14 -4.21 7.54
C ALA A 89 7.61 -4.23 7.34
N LEU A 90 7.14 -4.65 6.17
CA LEU A 90 5.73 -4.91 5.89
C LEU A 90 5.31 -6.38 6.13
N GLY A 91 6.24 -7.32 6.37
CA GLY A 91 5.93 -8.67 6.85
C GLY A 91 5.89 -8.76 8.39
N PRO A 92 5.18 -9.74 9.02
CA PRO A 92 4.24 -10.73 8.51
C PRO A 92 2.79 -10.25 8.66
N ARG A 93 2.43 -9.10 8.08
CA ARG A 93 1.04 -8.62 8.08
C ARG A 93 0.12 -9.41 7.13
N THR A 94 0.57 -10.49 6.49
CA THR A 94 -0.23 -11.26 5.50
C THR A 94 -0.09 -12.79 5.58
N GLY A 95 0.81 -13.32 6.42
CA GLY A 95 1.04 -14.76 6.59
C GLY A 95 -0.10 -15.48 7.31
N ARG A 96 -0.15 -16.82 7.17
CA ARG A 96 -1.06 -17.67 7.96
C ARG A 96 -0.33 -18.17 9.19
N VAL A 97 -0.83 -17.78 10.36
CA VAL A 97 -0.41 -18.31 11.66
C VAL A 97 -1.08 -19.66 11.85
N VAL A 98 -0.28 -20.66 12.21
CA VAL A 98 -0.77 -21.98 12.61
C VAL A 98 -0.93 -21.99 14.12
N LEU A 99 -2.13 -22.31 14.58
CA LEU A 99 -2.48 -22.38 15.98
C LEU A 99 -2.79 -23.84 16.34
N PRO A 100 -1.98 -24.48 17.19
CA PRO A 100 -2.28 -25.83 17.66
C PRO A 100 -3.51 -25.80 18.58
N GLY A 101 -4.34 -26.84 18.50
CA GLY A 101 -5.46 -27.05 19.41
C GLY A 101 -5.81 -28.54 19.54
N ASP A 102 -6.70 -28.86 20.49
CA ASP A 102 -7.04 -30.25 20.86
C ASP A 102 -7.63 -31.08 19.70
N ARG A 103 -8.17 -30.42 18.67
CA ARG A 103 -8.75 -31.05 17.47
C ARG A 103 -7.84 -30.97 16.24
N GLY A 104 -6.58 -30.54 16.39
CA GLY A 104 -5.62 -30.35 15.30
C GLY A 104 -5.19 -28.90 15.12
N GLU A 105 -4.72 -28.55 13.93
CA GLU A 105 -4.17 -27.23 13.63
C GLU A 105 -5.23 -26.29 13.00
N THR A 106 -5.32 -25.07 13.50
CA THR A 106 -6.13 -23.99 12.90
C THR A 106 -5.21 -23.01 12.18
N ARG A 107 -5.49 -22.69 10.91
CA ARG A 107 -4.70 -21.72 10.13
C ARG A 107 -5.46 -20.42 9.96
N VAL A 108 -4.97 -19.37 10.60
CA VAL A 108 -5.60 -18.04 10.59
C VAL A 108 -4.66 -17.02 9.98
N ARG A 109 -5.19 -16.07 9.21
CA ARG A 109 -4.35 -14.96 8.72
C ARG A 109 -3.92 -14.10 9.90
N GLY A 110 -2.65 -13.72 9.99
CA GLY A 110 -2.13 -12.87 11.07
C GLY A 110 -2.92 -11.58 11.28
N VAL A 111 -3.46 -10.99 10.19
CA VAL A 111 -4.33 -9.80 10.25
C VAL A 111 -5.57 -10.00 11.11
N VAL A 112 -6.15 -11.20 11.15
CA VAL A 112 -7.35 -11.46 11.96
C VAL A 112 -6.97 -11.43 13.43
N LEU A 113 -5.86 -12.08 13.81
CA LEU A 113 -5.34 -12.05 15.18
C LEU A 113 -5.01 -10.63 15.61
N GLN A 114 -4.35 -9.86 14.74
CA GLN A 114 -4.05 -8.46 14.97
C GLN A 114 -5.31 -7.65 15.26
N ARG A 115 -6.30 -7.71 14.38
CA ARG A 115 -7.52 -6.89 14.52
C ARG A 115 -8.33 -7.25 15.75
N VAL A 116 -8.44 -8.54 16.06
CA VAL A 116 -9.11 -8.99 17.29
C VAL A 116 -8.37 -8.50 18.52
N ALA A 117 -7.03 -8.57 18.53
CA ALA A 117 -6.23 -8.12 19.66
C ALA A 117 -6.28 -6.59 19.87
N GLU A 118 -6.14 -5.81 18.80
CA GLU A 118 -6.23 -4.34 18.87
C GLU A 118 -7.61 -3.87 19.34
N GLU A 119 -8.67 -4.46 18.80
CA GLU A 119 -10.05 -4.17 19.19
C GLU A 119 -10.32 -4.52 20.66
N ALA A 120 -9.89 -5.70 21.11
CA ALA A 120 -10.08 -6.14 22.49
C ALA A 120 -9.29 -5.25 23.47
N ALA A 121 -8.03 -4.94 23.16
CA ALA A 121 -7.20 -4.07 23.98
C ALA A 121 -7.74 -2.63 24.04
N GLY A 122 -8.24 -2.10 22.91
CA GLY A 122 -8.82 -0.76 22.85
C GLY A 122 -10.09 -0.57 23.69
N ARG A 123 -10.78 -1.66 24.07
CA ARG A 123 -11.95 -1.60 24.96
C ARG A 123 -11.57 -1.59 26.44
N VAL A 124 -10.30 -1.86 26.79
CA VAL A 124 -9.86 -1.89 28.19
C VAL A 124 -9.75 -0.47 28.73
N PRO A 125 -10.47 -0.12 29.81
CA PRO A 125 -10.38 1.20 30.41
C PRO A 125 -8.94 1.54 30.83
N GLY A 126 -8.43 2.67 30.35
CA GLY A 126 -7.05 3.10 30.60
C GLY A 126 -6.08 2.81 29.47
N VAL A 127 -6.52 2.17 28.38
CA VAL A 127 -5.80 2.11 27.11
C VAL A 127 -6.27 3.24 26.21
N SER A 128 -5.34 4.09 25.75
CA SER A 128 -5.62 5.15 24.76
C SER A 128 -5.36 4.68 23.33
N LEU A 129 -4.39 3.78 23.15
CA LEU A 129 -4.05 3.18 21.87
C LEU A 129 -3.46 1.80 22.10
N ALA A 130 -3.81 0.85 21.24
CA ALA A 130 -3.22 -0.47 21.19
C ALA A 130 -2.86 -0.81 19.74
N LEU A 131 -1.61 -1.24 19.52
CA LEU A 131 -1.11 -1.64 18.22
C LEU A 131 -0.37 -2.96 18.34
N VAL A 132 -0.64 -3.91 17.44
CA VAL A 132 0.16 -5.12 17.36
C VAL A 132 1.42 -4.84 16.57
N ARG A 133 2.57 -5.12 17.19
CA ARG A 133 3.89 -4.94 16.59
C ARG A 133 4.33 -6.17 15.82
N ASP A 134 4.01 -7.34 16.36
CA ASP A 134 4.43 -8.61 15.79
C ASP A 134 3.43 -9.72 16.10
N VAL A 135 3.34 -10.66 15.17
CA VAL A 135 2.59 -11.91 15.30
C VAL A 135 3.54 -13.03 14.88
N GLY A 136 4.20 -13.62 15.87
CA GLY A 136 5.10 -14.75 15.71
C GLY A 136 4.34 -16.04 15.44
N GLU A 137 4.85 -16.85 14.51
CA GLU A 137 4.31 -18.17 14.22
C GLU A 137 4.70 -19.16 15.32
N GLY A 138 3.72 -19.93 15.80
CA GLY A 138 3.98 -21.08 16.65
C GLY A 138 4.62 -22.20 15.82
N THR A 139 5.93 -22.38 15.93
CA THR A 139 6.66 -23.48 15.27
C THR A 139 6.93 -24.61 16.27
N GLY A 140 6.75 -25.86 15.85
CA GLY A 140 7.13 -27.03 16.64
C GLY A 140 6.37 -27.23 17.96
N GLY A 141 5.10 -26.82 18.03
CA GLY A 141 4.26 -26.97 19.23
C GLY A 141 4.36 -25.82 20.24
N ALA A 142 5.14 -24.77 19.95
CA ALA A 142 5.09 -23.53 20.71
C ALA A 142 3.82 -22.73 20.35
N PRO A 143 3.19 -22.03 21.31
CA PRO A 143 2.07 -21.13 21.04
C PRO A 143 2.52 -19.98 20.13
N ALA A 144 1.62 -19.50 19.27
CA ALA A 144 1.87 -18.26 18.53
C ALA A 144 2.07 -17.11 19.53
N ALA A 145 2.96 -16.16 19.22
CA ALA A 145 3.25 -15.04 20.11
C ALA A 145 2.71 -13.75 19.48
N LEU A 146 2.03 -12.93 20.26
CA LEU A 146 1.48 -11.66 19.80
C LEU A 146 1.98 -10.56 20.72
N VAL A 147 2.70 -9.59 20.14
CA VAL A 147 3.31 -8.48 20.89
C VAL A 147 2.45 -7.22 20.69
N LEU A 148 1.81 -6.77 21.77
CA LEU A 148 1.07 -5.50 21.82
C LEU A 148 1.93 -4.36 22.37
N SER A 149 1.84 -3.24 21.68
CA SER A 149 2.33 -1.93 22.09
C SER A 149 1.13 -1.09 22.53
N LEU A 150 1.17 -0.58 23.75
CA LEU A 150 0.10 0.19 24.38
C LEU A 150 0.53 1.63 24.68
N VAL A 151 -0.40 2.55 24.49
CA VAL A 151 -0.35 3.87 25.13
C VAL A 151 -1.37 3.87 26.25
N ALA A 152 -0.91 4.03 27.48
CA ALA A 152 -1.77 4.00 28.67
C ALA A 152 -2.18 5.42 29.09
N VAL A 153 -3.36 5.57 29.67
CA VAL A 153 -3.77 6.84 30.29
C VAL A 153 -2.95 7.07 31.56
N HIS A 154 -2.51 8.31 31.77
CA HIS A 154 -1.74 8.70 32.96
C HIS A 154 -2.47 8.36 34.28
N GLY A 155 -1.70 8.02 35.33
CA GLY A 155 -2.22 7.70 36.66
C GLY A 155 -2.73 6.26 36.84
N ARG A 156 -2.47 5.36 35.88
CA ARG A 156 -2.81 3.93 35.97
C ARG A 156 -1.63 3.11 36.50
N ASP A 157 -1.97 2.04 37.22
CA ASP A 157 -1.01 0.97 37.56
C ASP A 157 -0.71 0.16 36.28
N LEU A 158 0.46 0.40 35.68
CA LEU A 158 0.85 -0.19 34.40
C LEU A 158 0.97 -1.73 34.45
N PRO A 159 1.60 -2.34 35.47
CA PRO A 159 1.54 -3.79 35.66
C PRO A 159 0.12 -4.35 35.70
N ALA A 160 -0.78 -3.75 36.47
CA ALA A 160 -2.16 -4.21 36.59
C ALA A 160 -2.92 -4.03 35.26
N LEU A 161 -2.70 -2.92 34.55
CA LEU A 161 -3.28 -2.66 33.24
C LEU A 161 -2.78 -3.67 32.19
N ALA A 162 -1.48 -3.95 32.16
CA ALA A 162 -0.90 -4.93 31.23
C ALA A 162 -1.49 -6.33 31.46
N GLU A 163 -1.68 -6.73 32.71
CA GLU A 163 -2.30 -8.02 33.05
C GLU A 163 -3.78 -8.07 32.67
N LEU A 164 -4.52 -6.98 32.87
CA LEU A 164 -5.89 -6.85 32.41
C LEU A 164 -5.98 -6.98 30.88
N VAL A 165 -5.12 -6.27 30.14
CA VAL A 165 -5.07 -6.36 28.67
C VAL A 165 -4.72 -7.77 28.21
N ARG A 166 -3.72 -8.44 28.81
CA ARG A 166 -3.38 -9.83 28.48
C ARG A 166 -4.58 -10.76 28.59
N ARG A 167 -5.33 -10.64 29.69
CA ARG A 167 -6.52 -11.47 29.95
C ARG A 167 -7.64 -11.18 28.96
N GLU A 168 -7.99 -9.92 28.72
CA GLU A 168 -9.08 -9.55 27.81
C GLU A 168 -8.77 -9.92 26.36
N VAL A 169 -7.53 -9.65 25.91
CA VAL A 169 -7.09 -10.03 24.57
C VAL A 169 -7.03 -11.55 24.42
N GLY A 170 -6.51 -12.27 25.40
CA GLY A 170 -6.46 -13.73 25.40
C GLY A 170 -7.87 -14.33 25.31
N ALA A 171 -8.83 -13.84 26.09
CA ALA A 171 -10.21 -14.29 26.05
C ALA A 171 -10.89 -14.00 24.70
N ALA A 172 -10.65 -12.82 24.11
CA ALA A 172 -11.18 -12.47 22.80
C ALA A 172 -10.61 -13.35 21.67
N LEU A 173 -9.30 -13.62 21.71
CA LEU A 173 -8.65 -14.50 20.74
C LEU A 173 -9.15 -15.95 20.87
N ALA A 174 -9.30 -16.47 22.09
CA ALA A 174 -9.87 -17.79 22.32
C ALA A 174 -11.30 -17.89 21.80
N ALA A 175 -12.14 -16.86 22.03
CA ALA A 175 -13.52 -16.83 21.57
C ALA A 175 -13.66 -16.77 20.04
N VAL A 176 -12.81 -16.00 19.36
CA VAL A 176 -12.90 -15.80 17.89
C VAL A 176 -12.21 -16.93 17.12
N VAL A 177 -11.11 -17.47 17.66
CA VAL A 177 -10.24 -18.40 16.91
C VAL A 177 -10.37 -19.84 17.40
N GLY A 178 -10.95 -20.07 18.58
CA GLY A 178 -11.26 -21.40 19.10
C GLY A 178 -10.03 -22.20 19.52
N VAL A 179 -8.94 -21.54 19.89
CA VAL A 179 -7.66 -22.17 20.27
C VAL A 179 -7.03 -21.46 21.47
N ASP A 180 -6.66 -22.25 22.46
CA ASP A 180 -5.84 -21.84 23.60
C ASP A 180 -4.37 -22.01 23.21
N GLY A 181 -3.77 -20.95 22.67
CA GLY A 181 -2.42 -21.11 22.09
C GLY A 181 -1.77 -19.83 21.59
N VAL A 182 -2.25 -18.66 22.01
CA VAL A 182 -1.60 -17.39 21.70
C VAL A 182 -1.04 -16.80 23.00
N ARG A 183 0.28 -16.71 23.09
CA ARG A 183 0.95 -15.94 24.13
C ARG A 183 0.81 -14.46 23.78
N VAL A 184 0.27 -13.68 24.71
CA VAL A 184 0.08 -12.24 24.55
C VAL A 184 1.13 -11.51 25.41
N ASP A 185 2.08 -10.88 24.74
CA ASP A 185 3.10 -10.05 25.37
C ASP A 185 2.69 -8.57 25.24
N VAL A 186 2.69 -7.86 26.37
CA VAL A 186 2.22 -6.47 26.44
C VAL A 186 3.37 -5.57 26.83
N ARG A 187 3.58 -4.53 26.03
CA ARG A 187 4.55 -3.46 26.25
C ARG A 187 3.82 -2.12 26.30
N VAL A 188 4.03 -1.36 27.37
CA VAL A 188 3.56 0.03 27.45
C VAL A 188 4.68 0.90 26.91
N ASP A 189 4.44 1.54 25.77
CA ASP A 189 5.45 2.35 25.08
C ASP A 189 5.30 3.85 25.41
N ASP A 190 4.11 4.31 25.76
CA ASP A 190 3.87 5.72 26.06
C ASP A 190 2.68 5.94 27.02
N LEU A 191 2.56 7.16 27.54
CA LEU A 191 1.46 7.62 28.38
C LEU A 191 0.71 8.80 27.74
N ALA A 192 -0.60 8.67 27.60
CA ALA A 192 -1.47 9.77 27.19
C ALA A 192 -1.93 10.58 28.41
N VAL A 193 -2.01 11.91 28.25
CA VAL A 193 -2.71 12.78 29.19
C VAL A 193 -4.21 12.64 28.88
N GLY A 194 -4.96 12.08 29.82
CA GLY A 194 -6.41 11.86 29.69
C GLY A 194 -7.23 13.11 29.95
#